data_AF-A0A9X7C9J2-F1
#
_entry.id   AF-A0A9X7C9J2-F1
#
_cell.length_a   1.000
_cell.length_b   1.000
_cell.length_c   1.000
_cell.angle_alpha   90.00
_cell.angle_beta   90.00
_cell.angle_gamma   90.00
#
_symmetry.space_group_name_H-M   'P 1'
#
loop_
_entity.id
_entity.type
_entity.pdbx_description
1 polymer ?
#
loop_
_entity_poly.entity_id
_entity_poly.type
_entity_poly.pdbx_seq_one_letter_code
_entity_poly.pdbx_strand_id
1 'polypeptide(L)'
;SYSRTAAYIRDQFGHTISEGTLVHMNRVFGERLNIFEKKAKSHLLQSSIVHFDETVIRVNRERQWLHTMSTKDINLQVVHTKCGKETMNEIGVLPHFSGIAVHDGWTSYFGYK
;
A
#
# COMPACT_ATOMS: atom_id res chain seq x y z
N SER A 1 -10.64 -7.97 -13.09
CA SER A 1 -12.05 -7.74 -12.69
C SER A 1 -12.54 -8.96 -11.95
N TYR A 2 -13.58 -8.82 -11.13
CA TYR A 2 -14.21 -9.95 -10.43
C TYR A 2 -14.73 -11.00 -11.42
N SER A 3 -15.34 -10.59 -12.53
CA SER A 3 -15.74 -11.49 -13.63
C SER A 3 -14.61 -12.40 -14.14
N ARG A 4 -13.40 -11.85 -14.33
CA ARG A 4 -12.24 -12.65 -14.76
C ARG A 4 -11.74 -13.61 -13.69
N THR A 5 -11.76 -13.20 -12.43
CA THR A 5 -11.39 -14.07 -11.29
C THR A 5 -12.40 -15.20 -11.12
N ALA A 6 -13.69 -14.94 -11.26
CA ALA A 6 -14.74 -15.96 -11.21
C ALA A 6 -14.61 -16.96 -12.36
N ALA A 7 -14.33 -16.49 -13.59
CA ALA A 7 -14.04 -17.36 -14.72
C ALA A 7 -12.80 -18.23 -14.47
N TYR A 8 -11.72 -17.65 -13.97
CA TYR A 8 -10.49 -18.40 -13.62
C TYR A 8 -10.77 -19.52 -12.61
N ILE A 9 -11.56 -19.24 -11.56
CA ILE A 9 -11.88 -20.25 -10.54
C ILE A 9 -12.65 -21.44 -11.13
N ARG A 10 -13.61 -21.16 -12.02
CA ARG A 10 -14.34 -22.20 -12.74
C ARG A 10 -13.42 -23.01 -13.64
N ASP A 11 -12.57 -22.34 -14.42
CA ASP A 11 -11.77 -22.99 -15.46
C ASP A 11 -10.62 -23.83 -14.85
N GLN A 12 -10.08 -23.44 -13.69
CA GLN A 12 -8.99 -24.15 -13.02
C GLN A 12 -9.44 -25.17 -11.98
N PHE A 13 -10.57 -24.92 -11.30
CA PHE A 13 -11.01 -25.74 -10.17
C PHE A 13 -12.38 -26.38 -10.35
N GLY A 14 -13.08 -26.14 -11.48
CA GLY A 14 -14.40 -26.71 -11.75
C GLY A 14 -15.52 -26.16 -10.85
N HIS A 15 -15.25 -25.10 -10.08
CA HIS A 15 -16.20 -24.52 -9.13
C HIS A 15 -16.70 -23.15 -9.58
N THR A 16 -17.98 -22.87 -9.35
CA THR A 16 -18.56 -21.56 -9.62
C THR A 16 -18.57 -20.69 -8.38
N ILE A 17 -18.22 -19.42 -8.54
CA ILE A 17 -18.28 -18.40 -7.48
C ILE A 17 -18.88 -17.12 -8.07
N SER A 18 -19.71 -16.44 -7.28
CA SER A 18 -20.30 -15.17 -7.71
C SER A 18 -19.30 -14.02 -7.57
N GLU A 19 -19.41 -13.00 -8.41
CA GLU A 19 -18.64 -11.76 -8.26
C GLU A 19 -18.91 -11.08 -6.90
N GLY A 20 -20.15 -11.17 -6.39
CA GLY A 20 -20.53 -10.66 -5.07
C GLY A 20 -19.77 -11.33 -3.93
N THR A 21 -19.50 -12.63 -4.04
CA THR A 21 -18.67 -13.35 -3.07
C THR A 21 -17.22 -12.83 -3.08
N LEU A 22 -16.65 -12.58 -4.26
CA LEU A 22 -15.30 -12.02 -4.38
C LEU A 22 -15.21 -10.59 -3.83
N VAL A 23 -16.22 -9.76 -4.09
CA VAL A 23 -16.33 -8.41 -3.49
C VAL A 23 -16.37 -8.50 -1.97
N HIS A 24 -17.18 -9.41 -1.42
CA HIS A 24 -17.29 -9.62 0.02
C HIS A 24 -15.96 -10.09 0.62
N MET A 25 -15.28 -11.06 0.00
CA MET A 25 -13.96 -11.52 0.44
C MET A 25 -12.93 -10.39 0.45
N ASN A 26 -12.86 -9.59 -0.63
CA ASN A 26 -11.94 -8.46 -0.70
C ASN A 26 -12.20 -7.46 0.44
N ARG A 27 -13.47 -7.12 0.69
CA ARG A 27 -13.85 -6.25 1.81
C ARG A 27 -13.43 -6.82 3.17
N VAL A 28 -13.73 -8.09 3.44
CA VAL A 28 -13.39 -8.74 4.72
C VAL A 28 -11.88 -8.79 4.93
N PHE A 29 -11.09 -9.06 3.89
CA PHE A 29 -9.64 -9.00 3.99
C PHE A 29 -9.13 -7.58 4.21
N GLY A 30 -9.71 -6.59 3.52
CA GLY A 30 -9.40 -5.18 3.71
C GLY A 30 -9.61 -4.71 5.15
N GLU A 31 -10.74 -5.07 5.77
CA GLU A 31 -11.05 -4.72 7.17
C GLU A 31 -10.04 -5.31 8.17
N ARG A 32 -9.34 -6.40 7.81
CA ARG A 32 -8.32 -7.06 8.63
C ARG A 32 -6.90 -6.50 8.43
N LEU A 33 -6.69 -5.62 7.45
CA LEU A 33 -5.37 -5.05 7.16
C LEU A 33 -4.83 -4.14 8.27
N ASN A 34 -5.67 -3.64 9.18
CA ASN A 34 -5.23 -2.81 10.30
C ASN A 34 -4.10 -3.46 11.14
N ILE A 35 -4.15 -4.79 11.31
CA ILE A 35 -3.10 -5.53 12.04
C ILE A 35 -1.82 -5.62 11.20
N PHE A 36 -1.96 -5.86 9.90
CA PHE A 36 -0.84 -5.88 8.96
C PHE A 36 -0.15 -4.51 8.90
N GLU A 37 -0.91 -3.43 8.76
CA GLU A 37 -0.37 -2.07 8.67
C GLU A 37 0.49 -1.72 9.90
N LYS A 38 -0.02 -1.99 11.10
CA LYS A 38 0.73 -1.75 12.34
C LYS A 38 2.05 -2.54 12.40
N LYS A 39 2.00 -3.82 12.02
CA LYS A 39 3.19 -4.67 11.95
C LYS A 39 4.17 -4.20 10.87
N ALA A 40 3.65 -3.79 9.71
CA ALA A 40 4.45 -3.29 8.60
C ALA A 40 5.18 -2.00 8.98
N LYS A 41 4.48 -1.02 9.56
CA LYS A 41 5.10 0.20 10.08
C LYS A 41 6.19 -0.10 11.11
N SER A 42 5.93 -1.02 12.04
CA SER A 42 6.92 -1.43 13.04
C SER A 42 8.16 -2.08 12.42
N HIS A 43 7.98 -2.97 11.44
CA HIS A 43 9.08 -3.61 10.72
C HIS A 43 9.90 -2.59 9.91
N LEU A 44 9.23 -1.68 9.20
CA LEU A 44 9.87 -0.62 8.43
C LEU A 44 10.73 0.28 9.33
N LEU A 45 10.23 0.67 10.50
CA LEU A 45 10.96 1.50 11.46
C LEU A 45 12.20 0.81 12.06
N GLN A 46 12.23 -0.52 12.10
CA GLN A 46 13.36 -1.31 12.58
C GLN A 46 14.34 -1.70 11.46
N SER A 47 14.00 -1.41 10.20
CA SER A 47 14.82 -1.79 9.06
C SER A 47 16.00 -0.84 8.89
N SER A 48 17.12 -1.35 8.38
CA SER A 48 18.29 -0.51 8.09
C SER A 48 18.14 0.30 6.81
N ILE A 49 17.37 -0.20 5.83
CA ILE A 49 17.14 0.43 4.54
C ILE A 49 15.65 0.29 4.20
N VAL A 50 15.03 1.38 3.79
CA VAL A 50 13.64 1.40 3.29
C VAL A 50 13.58 2.21 2.00
N HIS A 51 12.89 1.67 1.01
CA HIS A 51 12.61 2.34 -0.25
C HIS A 51 11.27 3.06 -0.17
N PHE A 52 11.25 4.34 -0.52
CA PHE A 52 10.08 5.19 -0.55
C PHE A 52 9.80 5.63 -2.00
N ASP A 53 8.55 5.55 -2.42
CA ASP A 53 8.10 5.99 -3.74
C ASP A 53 6.65 6.47 -3.67
N GLU A 54 6.26 7.35 -4.59
CA GLU A 54 4.92 7.93 -4.70
C GLU A 54 4.45 7.86 -6.15
N THR A 55 3.28 7.29 -6.38
CA THR A 55 2.69 7.23 -7.72
C THR A 55 1.24 7.68 -7.74
N VAL A 56 0.83 8.29 -8.85
CA VAL A 56 -0.54 8.75 -9.03
C VAL A 56 -1.44 7.58 -9.41
N ILE A 57 -2.54 7.42 -8.68
CA ILE A 57 -3.59 6.44 -8.98
C ILE A 57 -4.95 7.14 -9.15
N ARG A 58 -5.93 6.40 -9.67
CA ARG A 58 -7.33 6.87 -9.74
C ARG A 58 -8.21 6.00 -8.85
N VAL A 59 -8.91 6.64 -7.92
CA VAL A 59 -9.96 6.01 -7.10
C VAL A 59 -11.27 6.72 -7.43
N ASN A 60 -12.29 5.98 -7.85
CA ASN A 60 -13.58 6.55 -8.26
C ASN A 60 -13.46 7.70 -9.28
N ARG A 61 -12.51 7.59 -10.22
CA ARG A 61 -12.16 8.60 -11.24
C ARG A 61 -11.44 9.86 -10.72
N GLU A 62 -11.24 9.97 -9.41
CA GLU A 62 -10.49 11.06 -8.81
C GLU A 62 -9.01 10.71 -8.68
N ARG A 63 -8.15 11.72 -8.85
CA ARG A 63 -6.71 11.57 -8.69
C ARG A 63 -6.37 11.40 -7.20
N GLN A 64 -5.67 10.33 -6.87
CA GLN A 64 -5.12 10.04 -5.54
C GLN A 64 -3.63 9.72 -5.68
N TRP A 65 -2.94 9.63 -4.55
CA TRP A 65 -1.53 9.26 -4.46
C TRP A 65 -1.37 7.96 -3.69
N LEU A 66 -0.63 7.03 -4.27
CA LEU A 66 -0.21 5.80 -3.64
C LEU A 66 1.22 6.00 -3.13
N HIS A 67 1.37 5.99 -1.82
CA HIS A 67 2.65 6.06 -1.12
C HIS A 67 3.10 4.64 -0.85
N THR A 68 4.34 4.32 -1.20
CA THR A 68 4.91 2.99 -0.97
C THR A 68 6.14 3.08 -0.09
N MET A 69 6.23 2.15 0.86
CA MET A 69 7.39 1.97 1.72
C MET A 69 7.73 0.48 1.75
N SER A 70 8.91 0.13 1.25
CA SER A 70 9.26 -1.27 1.05
C SER A 70 10.68 -1.64 1.48
N THR A 71 10.80 -2.87 1.92
CA THR A 71 12.06 -3.61 2.09
C THR A 71 11.98 -4.87 1.23
N LYS A 72 12.98 -5.74 1.35
CA LYS A 72 12.92 -7.07 0.74
C LYS A 72 11.71 -7.90 1.21
N ASP A 73 11.31 -7.74 2.46
CA ASP A 73 10.35 -8.64 3.11
C ASP A 73 8.96 -8.01 3.26
N ILE A 74 8.85 -6.68 3.23
CA ILE A 74 7.58 -5.98 3.40
C ILE A 74 7.37 -4.90 2.37
N ASN A 75 6.11 -4.73 1.95
CA ASN A 75 5.67 -3.61 1.12
C ASN A 75 4.39 -3.04 1.72
N LEU A 76 4.48 -1.84 2.29
CA LEU A 76 3.33 -1.10 2.78
C LEU A 76 2.93 -0.06 1.73
N GLN A 77 1.65 -0.07 1.35
CA GLN A 77 1.08 0.87 0.40
C GLN A 77 -0.07 1.62 1.04
N VAL A 78 -0.06 2.94 0.97
CA VAL A 78 -1.10 3.80 1.56
C VAL A 78 -1.64 4.75 0.51
N VAL A 79 -2.96 4.76 0.33
CA VAL A 79 -3.64 5.69 -0.57
C VAL A 79 -4.00 6.96 0.18
N HIS A 80 -3.73 8.10 -0.44
CA HIS A 80 -4.04 9.40 0.12
C HIS A 80 -4.48 10.41 -0.95
N THR A 81 -5.29 11.40 -0.55
CA THR A 81 -5.78 12.47 -1.45
C THR A 81 -4.68 13.48 -1.79
N LYS A 82 -3.69 13.60 -0.92
CA LYS A 82 -2.56 14.51 -1.02
C LYS A 82 -1.23 13.77 -1.21
N CYS A 83 -0.22 14.52 -1.62
CA CYS A 83 1.14 14.05 -1.88
C CYS A 83 2.15 14.79 -1.00
N GLY A 84 3.34 14.23 -0.85
CA GLY A 84 4.46 14.90 -0.23
C GLY A 84 4.38 14.96 1.29
N LYS A 85 5.05 15.97 1.85
CA LYS A 85 5.44 16.02 3.27
C LYS A 85 4.29 15.88 4.26
N GLU A 86 3.16 16.54 4.01
CA GLU A 86 1.98 16.46 4.90
C GLU A 86 1.51 15.01 5.03
N THR A 87 1.38 14.32 3.91
CA THR A 87 0.93 12.93 3.87
C THR A 87 1.97 11.95 4.43
N MET A 88 3.25 12.14 4.10
CA MET A 88 4.33 11.33 4.68
C MET A 88 4.36 11.44 6.22
N ASN A 89 4.07 12.63 6.75
CA ASN A 89 3.92 12.85 8.19
C ASN A 89 2.74 12.10 8.78
N GLU A 90 1.57 12.14 8.13
CA GLU A 90 0.37 11.42 8.57
C GLU A 90 0.55 9.88 8.50
N ILE A 91 1.24 9.37 7.48
CA ILE A 91 1.57 7.96 7.35
C ILE A 91 2.49 7.51 8.51
N GLY A 92 3.41 8.38 8.92
CA GLY A 92 4.18 8.23 10.16
C GLY A 92 5.34 7.22 10.10
N VAL A 93 5.76 6.77 8.91
CA VAL A 93 6.96 5.94 8.75
C VAL A 93 8.19 6.80 8.53
N LEU A 94 8.26 7.51 7.39
CA LEU A 94 9.42 8.34 7.04
C LEU A 94 9.85 9.35 8.12
N PRO A 95 8.93 10.05 8.83
CA PRO A 95 9.33 11.02 9.88
C PRO A 95 10.02 10.40 11.09
N HIS A 96 9.84 9.10 11.33
CA HIS A 96 10.37 8.38 12.48
C HIS A 96 11.43 7.34 12.08
N PHE A 97 11.74 7.25 10.80
CA PHE A 97 12.72 6.32 10.27
C PHE A 97 14.13 6.90 10.42
N SER A 98 15.08 6.10 10.91
CA SER A 98 16.46 6.53 11.20
C SER A 98 17.53 5.76 10.41
N GLY A 99 17.09 4.88 9.49
CA GLY A 99 17.97 4.15 8.58
C GLY A 99 18.21 4.89 7.27
N ILE A 100 18.63 4.16 6.24
CA ILE A 100 18.85 4.70 4.89
C ILE A 100 17.52 4.74 4.14
N ALA A 101 17.00 5.95 3.92
CA ALA A 101 15.82 6.17 3.10
C ALA A 101 16.23 6.29 1.63
N VAL A 102 15.85 5.32 0.81
CA VAL A 102 16.10 5.32 -0.64
C VAL A 102 14.87 5.87 -1.34
N HIS A 103 15.03 6.94 -2.12
CA HIS A 103 13.96 7.58 -2.88
C HIS A 103 14.51 8.19 -4.18
N ASP A 104 13.63 8.67 -5.05
CA ASP A 104 13.93 9.22 -6.38
C ASP A 104 14.53 10.65 -6.37
N GLY A 105 14.87 11.18 -5.19
CA GLY A 105 15.36 12.54 -5.04
C GLY A 105 14.30 13.64 -5.18
N TRP A 106 13.00 13.33 -5.11
CA TRP A 106 11.97 14.36 -5.17
C TRP A 106 12.03 15.33 -3.97
N THR A 107 11.68 16.61 -4.20
CA THR A 107 11.92 17.70 -3.25
C THR A 107 11.24 17.50 -1.89
N SER A 108 10.12 16.80 -1.84
CA SER A 108 9.38 16.49 -0.61
C SER A 108 10.22 15.70 0.41
N TYR A 109 11.15 14.87 -0.06
CA TYR A 109 11.98 14.00 0.78
C TYR A 109 13.12 14.72 1.48
N PHE A 110 13.66 15.81 0.92
CA PHE A 110 14.82 16.51 1.50
C PHE A 110 14.54 17.18 2.86
N GLY A 111 13.28 17.20 3.31
CA GLY A 111 12.90 17.67 4.63
C GLY A 111 13.04 16.63 5.76
N TYR A 112 13.45 15.41 5.44
CA TYR A 112 13.63 14.31 6.37
C TYR A 112 15.12 14.04 6.61
N LYS A 113 15.45 13.58 7.82
CA LYS A 113 16.83 13.32 8.26
C LYS A 113 17.17 11.85 8.18
#